data_AF-R5Q7F3-F1
#
_entry.id   AF-R5Q7F3-F1
#
_cell.length_a   1.000
_cell.length_b   1.000
_cell.length_c   1.000
_cell.angle_alpha   90.00
_cell.angle_beta   90.00
_cell.angle_gamma   90.00
#
_symmetry.space_group_name_H-M   'P 1'
#
loop_
_entity.id
_entity.type
_entity.pdbx_description
1 polymer ?
#
loop_
_entity_poly.entity_id
_entity_poly.type
_entity_poly.pdbx_seq_one_letter_code
_entity_poly.pdbx_strand_id
1 'polypeptide(L)'
;MAKKVWKPGTMLYPVPPAMITCGTAQKPNVFTAAWTGIVNSEPPMTYISVRPERYSHGLIKETGEFVINLTTADLVKTADFCGVKSGRDINKFEQTGLKTLQASKVACPLLEASPVSLECKVKEVKSLGSHDMFLAEIVAVDIDEDLLDEEGRLQLEKSHPAAFCHGRYYALGAELGMFGFSVIKKKTRKRRIAEIKEKRKQERIRKEQILEERPVERKKSEKKTGFSKKETAKNAKSKKSFAPKAKKEAKAQGGYFKKKKTSA
;
A
#
# COMPACT_ATOMS: atom_id res chain seq x y z
N MET A 1 -27.02 14.03 13.56
CA MET A 1 -25.61 14.44 13.69
C MET A 1 -25.34 15.57 12.71
N ALA A 2 -24.99 16.77 13.19
CA ALA A 2 -24.66 17.90 12.31
C ALA A 2 -23.24 17.74 11.74
N LYS A 3 -23.05 18.07 10.46
CA LYS A 3 -21.72 18.09 9.83
C LYS A 3 -20.94 19.29 10.35
N LYS A 4 -19.63 19.11 10.60
CA LYS A 4 -18.71 20.22 10.93
C LYS A 4 -17.88 20.57 9.70
N VAL A 5 -17.79 21.86 9.39
CA VAL A 5 -16.87 22.36 8.36
C VAL A 5 -15.44 22.19 8.87
N TRP A 6 -14.59 21.57 8.05
CA TRP A 6 -13.17 21.36 8.33
C TRP A 6 -12.31 22.13 7.33
N LYS A 7 -11.01 22.27 7.63
CA LYS A 7 -10.07 22.91 6.69
C LYS A 7 -9.90 22.02 5.43
N PRO A 8 -9.69 22.63 4.25
CA PRO A 8 -9.38 21.88 3.04
C PRO A 8 -8.15 20.98 3.20
N GLY A 9 -8.20 19.79 2.60
CA GLY A 9 -7.11 18.81 2.62
C GLY A 9 -7.41 17.61 1.72
N THR A 10 -6.39 16.78 1.47
CA THR A 10 -6.51 15.53 0.70
C THR A 10 -7.19 14.46 1.54
N MET A 11 -8.52 14.54 1.63
CA MET A 11 -9.36 13.73 2.53
C MET A 11 -10.11 12.59 1.85
N LEU A 12 -9.86 12.32 0.57
CA LEU A 12 -10.41 11.15 -0.12
C LEU A 12 -9.61 9.90 0.25
N TYR A 13 -10.26 8.96 0.95
CA TYR A 13 -9.68 7.72 1.46
C TYR A 13 -10.69 6.56 1.39
N PRO A 14 -10.24 5.29 1.43
CA PRO A 14 -8.84 4.86 1.41
C PRO A 14 -8.17 5.10 0.05
N VAL A 15 -6.85 5.07 0.04
CA VAL A 15 -6.03 5.12 -1.17
C VAL A 15 -5.11 3.90 -1.21
N PRO A 16 -4.70 3.42 -2.40
CA PRO A 16 -3.74 2.33 -2.49
C PRO A 16 -2.35 2.83 -2.08
N PRO A 17 -1.59 2.11 -1.22
CA PRO A 17 -0.18 2.41 -0.97
C PRO A 17 0.70 1.81 -2.07
N ALA A 18 0.43 2.13 -3.34
CA ALA A 18 1.02 1.46 -4.49
C ALA A 18 2.56 1.58 -4.51
N MET A 19 3.23 0.45 -4.78
CA MET A 19 4.68 0.39 -4.95
C MET A 19 5.02 0.62 -6.41
N ILE A 20 5.77 1.68 -6.69
CA ILE A 20 6.12 2.10 -8.04
C ILE A 20 7.58 1.75 -8.29
N THR A 21 7.85 0.87 -9.25
CA THR A 21 9.20 0.68 -9.78
C THR A 21 9.45 1.66 -10.92
N CYS A 22 10.68 2.14 -11.02
CA CYS A 22 11.14 3.03 -12.09
C CYS A 22 12.64 2.84 -12.36
N GLY A 23 13.15 3.48 -13.43
CA GLY A 23 14.51 3.25 -13.92
C GLY A 23 14.60 2.02 -14.82
N THR A 24 15.82 1.61 -15.15
CA THR A 24 16.09 0.46 -16.02
C THR A 24 16.26 -0.83 -15.20
N ALA A 25 16.26 -1.98 -15.86
CA ALA A 25 16.55 -3.26 -15.21
C ALA A 25 17.95 -3.30 -14.53
N GLN A 26 18.93 -2.56 -15.04
CA GLN A 26 20.29 -2.48 -14.48
C GLN A 26 20.38 -1.53 -13.28
N LYS A 27 19.54 -0.49 -13.25
CA LYS A 27 19.51 0.49 -12.17
C LYS A 27 18.07 0.78 -11.74
N PRO A 28 17.37 -0.22 -11.18
CA PRO A 28 15.99 -0.06 -10.78
C PRO A 28 15.93 0.73 -9.47
N ASN A 29 14.80 1.39 -9.27
CA ASN A 29 14.42 1.98 -8.00
C ASN A 29 12.94 1.68 -7.72
N VAL A 30 12.56 1.67 -6.45
CA VAL A 30 11.18 1.41 -6.01
C VAL A 30 10.76 2.41 -4.94
N PHE A 31 9.58 2.98 -5.02
CA PHE A 31 9.04 3.87 -3.99
C PHE A 31 7.54 3.70 -3.83
N THR A 32 6.98 4.17 -2.71
CA THR A 32 5.53 4.10 -2.50
C THR A 32 4.84 5.43 -2.77
N ALA A 33 3.75 5.37 -3.53
CA ALA A 33 2.91 6.49 -3.91
C ALA A 33 1.46 6.18 -3.57
N ALA A 34 0.82 7.09 -2.84
CA ALA A 34 -0.59 6.98 -2.48
C ALA A 34 -1.50 7.77 -3.45
N TRP A 35 -0.97 8.84 -4.05
CA TRP A 35 -1.73 9.70 -4.97
C TRP A 35 -1.65 9.11 -6.38
N THR A 36 -2.51 8.12 -6.63
CA THR A 36 -2.61 7.35 -7.87
C THR A 36 -4.03 6.80 -8.02
N GLY A 37 -4.39 6.34 -9.21
CA GLY A 37 -5.66 5.71 -9.52
C GLY A 37 -5.91 5.61 -11.02
N ILE A 38 -7.02 4.96 -11.40
CA ILE A 38 -7.46 4.86 -12.79
C ILE A 38 -8.11 6.17 -13.24
N VAL A 39 -7.76 6.63 -14.45
CA VAL A 39 -8.24 7.89 -15.06
C VAL A 39 -9.17 7.63 -16.24
N ASN A 40 -8.88 6.60 -17.03
CA ASN A 40 -9.64 6.27 -18.24
C ASN A 40 -9.74 4.75 -18.43
N SER A 41 -10.84 4.29 -19.02
CA SER A 41 -11.07 2.86 -19.29
C SER A 41 -10.58 2.43 -20.68
N GLU A 42 -10.70 3.29 -21.70
CA GLU A 42 -10.30 2.97 -23.09
C GLU A 42 -9.75 4.22 -23.79
N PRO A 43 -8.43 4.30 -24.09
CA PRO A 43 -7.40 3.35 -23.64
C PRO A 43 -7.29 3.34 -22.10
N PRO A 44 -6.87 2.22 -21.48
CA PRO A 44 -6.72 2.14 -20.03
C PRO A 44 -5.60 3.09 -19.58
N MET A 45 -5.93 4.03 -18.70
CA MET A 45 -4.98 5.03 -18.21
C MET A 45 -5.01 5.15 -16.70
N THR A 46 -3.83 5.43 -16.15
CA THR A 46 -3.59 5.68 -14.73
C THR A 46 -2.79 6.96 -14.55
N TYR A 47 -2.56 7.36 -13.30
CA TYR A 47 -1.63 8.42 -12.98
C TYR A 47 -0.87 8.13 -11.70
N ILE A 48 0.30 8.75 -11.55
CA ILE A 48 0.97 8.91 -10.25
C ILE A 48 1.33 10.38 -10.06
N SER A 49 1.12 10.92 -8.86
CA SER A 49 1.58 12.27 -8.50
C SER A 49 2.84 12.19 -7.65
N VAL A 50 3.97 12.67 -8.18
CA VAL A 50 5.29 12.55 -7.55
C VAL A 50 5.88 13.95 -7.38
N ARG A 51 6.46 14.19 -6.20
CA ARG A 51 7.15 15.46 -5.93
C ARG A 51 8.48 15.53 -6.67
N PRO A 52 8.84 16.66 -7.30
CA PRO A 52 10.08 16.81 -8.06
C PRO A 52 11.37 16.46 -7.29
N GLU A 53 11.40 16.66 -5.97
CA GLU A 53 12.57 16.37 -5.13
C GLU A 53 12.86 14.87 -4.96
N ARG A 54 11.87 13.99 -5.21
CA ARG A 54 12.05 12.54 -5.05
C ARG A 54 12.98 11.99 -6.13
N TYR A 55 13.90 11.12 -5.74
CA TYR A 55 14.83 10.46 -6.66
C TYR A 55 14.12 9.81 -7.87
N SER A 56 12.98 9.17 -7.61
CA SER A 56 12.17 8.49 -8.62
C SER A 56 11.60 9.42 -9.70
N HIS A 57 11.38 10.70 -9.41
CA HIS A 57 10.79 11.65 -10.37
C HIS A 57 11.67 11.81 -11.60
N GLY A 58 12.97 12.05 -11.39
CA GLY A 58 13.94 12.19 -12.48
C GLY A 58 14.03 10.93 -13.33
N LEU A 59 14.06 9.75 -12.69
CA LEU A 59 14.11 8.46 -13.38
C LEU A 59 12.89 8.27 -14.30
N ILE A 60 11.68 8.56 -13.81
CA ILE A 60 10.45 8.40 -14.61
C ILE A 60 10.40 9.42 -15.75
N LYS A 61 10.88 10.64 -15.52
CA LYS A 61 10.95 11.67 -16.56
C LYS A 61 11.96 11.32 -17.65
N GLU A 62 13.05 10.66 -17.28
CA GLU A 62 14.10 10.20 -18.20
C GLU A 62 13.65 8.99 -19.01
N THR A 63 13.08 7.96 -18.36
CA THR A 63 12.68 6.72 -19.03
C THR A 63 11.33 6.80 -19.72
N GLY A 64 10.43 7.67 -19.26
CA GLY A 64 9.04 7.72 -19.71
C GLY A 64 8.22 6.48 -19.29
N GLU A 65 8.73 5.67 -18.37
CA GLU A 65 8.17 4.36 -18.01
C GLU A 65 8.23 4.13 -16.50
N PHE A 66 7.20 3.47 -15.98
CA PHE A 66 7.15 2.96 -14.61
C PHE A 66 6.20 1.77 -14.53
N VAL A 67 6.27 1.00 -13.44
CA VAL A 67 5.31 -0.07 -13.17
C VAL A 67 4.62 0.20 -11.83
N ILE A 68 3.29 0.09 -11.80
CA ILE A 68 2.50 0.13 -10.57
C ILE A 68 2.35 -1.31 -10.07
N ASN A 69 2.91 -1.60 -8.90
CA ASN A 69 2.86 -2.91 -8.26
C ASN A 69 1.86 -2.86 -7.10
N LEU A 70 0.85 -3.74 -7.14
CA LEU A 70 -0.18 -3.84 -6.12
C LEU A 70 0.43 -4.26 -4.78
N THR A 71 0.19 -3.45 -3.75
CA THR A 71 0.66 -3.77 -2.40
C THR A 71 -0.36 -4.62 -1.68
N THR A 72 0.07 -5.79 -1.21
CA THR A 72 -0.70 -6.69 -0.36
C THR A 72 -0.44 -6.43 1.12
N ALA A 73 -1.21 -7.05 2.01
CA ALA A 73 -0.99 -6.99 3.45
C ALA A 73 0.45 -7.37 3.86
N ASP A 74 1.04 -8.37 3.21
CA ASP A 74 2.38 -8.86 3.52
C ASP A 74 3.49 -7.89 3.08
N LEU A 75 3.22 -7.06 2.06
CA LEU A 75 4.15 -6.08 1.54
C LEU A 75 4.13 -4.74 2.30
N VAL A 76 3.20 -4.51 3.23
CA VAL A 76 3.00 -3.20 3.87
C VAL A 76 4.27 -2.64 4.50
N LYS A 77 5.05 -3.48 5.21
CA LYS A 77 6.29 -3.04 5.86
C LYS A 77 7.33 -2.59 4.84
N THR A 78 7.44 -3.33 3.73
CA THR A 78 8.34 -3.02 2.63
C THR A 78 7.90 -1.75 1.89
N ALA A 79 6.60 -1.60 1.63
CA ALA A 79 6.03 -0.41 1.02
C ALA A 79 6.29 0.84 1.88
N ASP A 80 6.07 0.77 3.19
CA ASP A 80 6.39 1.88 4.10
C ASP A 80 7.87 2.29 4.02
N PHE A 81 8.78 1.31 4.11
CA PHE A 81 10.22 1.55 3.97
C PHE A 81 10.57 2.23 2.63
N CYS A 82 10.02 1.72 1.52
CA CYS A 82 10.23 2.28 0.18
C CYS A 82 9.63 3.68 0.01
N GLY A 83 8.59 4.02 0.78
CA GLY A 83 7.95 5.34 0.81
C GLY A 83 8.71 6.39 1.64
N VAL A 84 9.48 5.96 2.65
CA VAL A 84 10.19 6.84 3.59
C VAL A 84 11.68 7.00 3.22
N LYS A 85 12.33 5.97 2.66
CA LYS A 85 13.75 6.02 2.28
C LYS A 85 13.95 6.37 0.80
N SER A 86 14.91 7.26 0.54
CA SER A 86 15.27 7.69 -0.81
C SER A 86 16.21 6.69 -1.47
N GLY A 87 15.97 6.38 -2.75
CA GLY A 87 16.89 5.56 -3.55
C GLY A 87 18.14 6.32 -4.01
N ARG A 88 18.23 7.62 -3.70
CA ARG A 88 19.41 8.44 -3.99
C ARG A 88 20.62 7.99 -3.17
N ASP A 89 20.37 7.56 -1.94
CA ASP A 89 21.40 7.31 -0.92
C ASP A 89 21.58 5.82 -0.63
N ILE A 90 20.59 5.00 -0.97
CA ILE A 90 20.59 3.55 -0.69
C ILE A 90 20.03 2.75 -1.87
N ASN A 91 20.51 1.52 -2.03
CA ASN A 91 19.84 0.54 -2.86
C ASN A 91 18.69 -0.11 -2.07
N LYS A 92 17.45 0.23 -2.41
CA LYS A 92 16.28 -0.28 -1.69
C LYS A 92 16.02 -1.77 -1.93
N PHE A 93 16.43 -2.33 -3.06
CA PHE A 93 16.28 -3.76 -3.33
C PHE A 93 17.19 -4.59 -2.42
N GLU A 94 18.46 -4.18 -2.26
CA GLU A 94 19.39 -4.81 -1.32
C GLU A 94 18.89 -4.74 0.13
N GLN A 95 18.32 -3.60 0.55
CA GLN A 95 17.84 -3.40 1.91
C GLN A 95 16.56 -4.17 2.25
N THR A 96 15.73 -4.44 1.24
CA THR A 96 14.42 -5.07 1.43
C THR A 96 14.39 -6.54 1.02
N GLY A 97 15.38 -7.01 0.25
CA GLY A 97 15.37 -8.34 -0.36
C GLY A 97 14.34 -8.49 -1.48
N LEU A 98 13.75 -7.39 -1.97
CA LEU A 98 12.84 -7.42 -3.11
C LEU A 98 13.57 -7.94 -4.36
N LYS A 99 12.86 -8.76 -5.11
CA LYS A 99 13.30 -9.25 -6.41
C LYS A 99 12.47 -8.64 -7.52
N THR A 100 13.10 -8.53 -8.68
CA THR A 100 12.51 -7.95 -9.88
C THR A 100 12.29 -9.00 -10.95
N LEU A 101 11.20 -8.86 -11.69
CA LEU A 101 10.96 -9.61 -12.92
C LEU A 101 11.04 -8.68 -14.14
N GLN A 102 11.36 -9.25 -15.29
CA GLN A 102 11.34 -8.52 -16.55
C GLN A 102 9.88 -8.27 -16.96
N ALA A 103 9.59 -7.03 -17.35
CA ALA A 103 8.30 -6.63 -17.89
C ALA A 103 8.20 -6.91 -19.40
N SER A 104 6.97 -7.01 -19.92
CA SER A 104 6.71 -7.46 -21.30
C SER A 104 6.68 -6.34 -22.34
N LYS A 105 6.34 -5.10 -21.93
CA LYS A 105 6.13 -3.91 -22.78
C LYS A 105 6.96 -2.69 -22.37
N VAL A 106 7.52 -2.66 -21.16
CA VAL A 106 8.40 -1.59 -20.65
C VAL A 106 9.76 -2.14 -20.21
N ALA A 107 10.79 -1.28 -20.16
CA ALA A 107 12.12 -1.62 -19.68
C ALA A 107 12.23 -1.58 -18.14
N CYS A 108 11.27 -0.93 -17.48
CA CYS A 108 11.17 -0.89 -16.03
C CYS A 108 10.73 -2.25 -15.48
N PRO A 109 11.41 -2.81 -14.46
CA PRO A 109 11.05 -4.13 -13.95
C PRO A 109 9.77 -4.15 -13.09
N LEU A 110 9.13 -5.31 -13.04
CA LEU A 110 8.04 -5.65 -12.11
C LEU A 110 8.62 -6.08 -10.74
N LEU A 111 7.80 -6.12 -9.69
CA LEU A 111 8.16 -6.76 -8.41
C LEU A 111 7.64 -8.20 -8.36
N GLU A 112 8.52 -9.18 -8.15
CA GLU A 112 8.16 -10.61 -8.05
C GLU A 112 7.13 -10.86 -6.94
N ALA A 113 7.20 -10.11 -5.85
CA ALA A 113 6.30 -10.28 -4.71
C ALA A 113 4.92 -9.61 -4.90
N SER A 114 4.71 -8.87 -5.99
CA SER A 114 3.46 -8.15 -6.28
C SER A 114 2.56 -8.99 -7.19
N PRO A 115 1.35 -9.35 -6.76
CA PRO A 115 0.52 -10.29 -7.50
C PRO A 115 -0.21 -9.67 -8.68
N VAL A 116 -0.20 -8.33 -8.78
CA VAL A 116 -0.68 -7.58 -9.94
C VAL A 116 0.28 -6.43 -10.20
N SER A 117 0.74 -6.29 -11.45
CA SER A 117 1.65 -5.24 -11.88
C SER A 117 1.14 -4.58 -13.16
N LEU A 118 1.11 -3.25 -13.20
CA LEU A 118 0.63 -2.47 -14.34
C LEU A 118 1.82 -1.81 -15.03
N GLU A 119 2.12 -2.23 -16.25
CA GLU A 119 3.17 -1.63 -17.07
C GLU A 119 2.68 -0.31 -17.65
N CYS A 120 3.35 0.79 -17.33
CA CYS A 120 2.86 2.13 -17.64
C CYS A 120 3.84 2.92 -18.53
N LYS A 121 3.32 3.53 -19.61
CA LYS A 121 4.04 4.50 -20.44
C LYS A 121 3.49 5.90 -20.24
N VAL A 122 4.35 6.84 -19.88
CA VAL A 122 3.98 8.24 -19.64
C VAL A 122 3.50 8.88 -20.94
N LYS A 123 2.33 9.53 -20.88
CA LYS A 123 1.72 10.28 -21.98
C LYS A 123 1.84 11.79 -21.78
N GLU A 124 1.69 12.25 -20.53
CA GLU A 124 1.75 13.66 -20.18
C GLU A 124 2.33 13.81 -18.77
N VAL A 125 3.09 14.89 -18.55
CA VAL A 125 3.51 15.32 -17.21
C VAL A 125 2.93 16.69 -16.94
N LYS A 126 2.02 16.77 -15.98
CA LYS A 126 1.33 18.02 -15.61
C LYS A 126 1.78 18.51 -14.24
N SER A 127 2.33 19.72 -14.19
CA SER A 127 2.72 20.32 -12.91
C SER A 127 1.51 20.89 -12.16
N LEU A 128 1.33 20.49 -10.90
CA LEU A 128 0.21 20.87 -10.03
C LEU A 128 0.68 21.68 -8.81
N GLY A 129 1.83 22.35 -8.94
CA GLY A 129 2.47 23.11 -7.88
C GLY A 129 3.39 22.25 -7.01
N SER A 130 2.82 21.43 -6.12
CA SER A 130 3.65 20.62 -5.19
C SER A 130 4.05 19.24 -5.74
N HIS A 131 3.32 18.74 -6.74
CA HIS A 131 3.57 17.46 -7.38
C HIS A 131 3.49 17.65 -8.89
N ASP A 132 4.23 16.84 -9.62
CA ASP A 132 3.96 16.59 -11.02
C ASP A 132 3.11 15.32 -11.14
N MET A 133 2.03 15.40 -11.91
CA MET A 133 1.18 14.28 -12.25
C MET A 133 1.68 13.66 -13.55
N PHE A 134 2.18 12.44 -13.46
CA PHE A 134 2.52 11.61 -14.62
C PHE A 134 1.25 10.87 -15.03
N LEU A 135 0.61 11.33 -16.10
CA LEU A 135 -0.50 10.63 -16.74
C LEU A 135 0.09 9.55 -17.65
N ALA A 136 -0.37 8.32 -17.53
CA ALA A 136 0.21 7.18 -18.22
C ALA A 136 -0.84 6.23 -18.77
N GLU A 137 -0.52 5.61 -19.90
CA GLU A 137 -1.27 4.50 -20.49
C GLU A 137 -0.79 3.18 -19.88
N ILE A 138 -1.72 2.32 -19.51
CA ILE A 138 -1.43 0.95 -19.05
C ILE A 138 -1.30 0.08 -20.31
N VAL A 139 -0.07 -0.28 -20.66
CA VAL A 139 0.23 -1.02 -21.90
C VAL A 139 0.24 -2.54 -21.73
N ALA A 140 0.34 -3.02 -20.48
CA ALA A 140 0.18 -4.41 -20.09
C ALA A 140 -0.18 -4.52 -18.60
N VAL A 141 -0.74 -5.67 -18.23
CA VAL A 141 -1.08 -6.03 -16.86
C VAL A 141 -0.59 -7.46 -16.61
N ASP A 142 0.34 -7.62 -15.69
CA ASP A 142 0.86 -8.90 -15.23
C ASP A 142 0.12 -9.31 -13.96
N ILE A 143 -0.30 -10.58 -13.88
CA ILE A 143 -1.11 -11.13 -12.78
C ILE A 143 -0.55 -12.49 -12.41
N ASP A 144 -0.43 -12.78 -11.11
CA ASP A 144 -0.15 -14.12 -10.62
C ASP A 144 -1.23 -15.11 -11.03
N GLU A 145 -0.85 -16.26 -11.57
CA GLU A 145 -1.77 -17.31 -12.01
C GLU A 145 -2.66 -17.82 -10.86
N ASP A 146 -2.17 -17.79 -9.62
CA ASP A 146 -2.90 -18.16 -8.40
C ASP A 146 -4.14 -17.28 -8.13
N LEU A 147 -4.21 -16.10 -8.75
CA LEU A 147 -5.37 -15.23 -8.69
C LEU A 147 -6.44 -15.58 -9.74
N LEU A 148 -6.19 -16.48 -10.68
CA LEU A 148 -7.18 -16.91 -11.67
C LEU A 148 -7.98 -18.12 -11.14
N ASP A 149 -9.29 -18.18 -11.41
CA ASP A 149 -10.02 -19.46 -11.29
C ASP A 149 -9.84 -20.33 -12.53
N GLU A 150 -10.40 -21.54 -12.47
CA GLU A 150 -10.45 -22.51 -13.57
C GLU A 150 -11.10 -21.94 -14.84
N GLU A 151 -11.92 -20.89 -14.71
CA GLU A 151 -12.54 -20.19 -15.85
C GLU A 151 -11.74 -18.95 -16.31
N GLY A 152 -10.54 -18.71 -15.76
CA GLY A 152 -9.67 -17.60 -16.11
C GLY A 152 -10.12 -16.24 -15.55
N ARG A 153 -11.03 -16.22 -14.57
CA ARG A 153 -11.52 -14.97 -13.97
C ARG A 153 -10.62 -14.56 -12.81
N LEU A 154 -10.29 -13.27 -12.78
CA LEU A 154 -9.47 -12.68 -11.73
C LEU A 154 -10.19 -12.62 -10.38
N GLN A 155 -9.61 -13.24 -9.37
CA GLN A 155 -10.01 -13.25 -7.97
C GLN A 155 -9.08 -12.36 -7.13
N LEU A 156 -9.12 -11.06 -7.41
CA LEU A 156 -8.22 -10.07 -6.81
C LEU A 156 -8.29 -10.07 -5.27
N GLU A 157 -9.43 -10.40 -4.68
CA GLU A 157 -9.65 -10.47 -3.23
C GLU A 157 -8.71 -11.46 -2.53
N LYS A 158 -8.24 -12.51 -3.22
CA LYS A 158 -7.28 -13.49 -2.69
C LYS A 158 -5.92 -12.86 -2.37
N SER A 159 -5.57 -11.75 -3.04
CA SER A 159 -4.30 -11.05 -2.81
C SER A 159 -4.25 -10.21 -1.53
N HIS A 160 -5.38 -10.05 -0.85
CA HIS A 160 -5.51 -9.18 0.35
C HIS A 160 -4.87 -7.80 0.17
N PRO A 161 -5.35 -6.97 -0.79
CA PRO A 161 -4.74 -5.68 -1.08
C PRO A 161 -4.70 -4.79 0.17
N ALA A 162 -3.63 -4.01 0.28
CA ALA A 162 -3.47 -3.01 1.32
C ALA A 162 -4.19 -1.70 0.94
N ALA A 163 -4.71 -1.04 1.95
CA ALA A 163 -5.32 0.28 1.89
C ALA A 163 -4.60 1.21 2.87
N PHE A 164 -4.30 2.43 2.45
CA PHE A 164 -3.77 3.47 3.30
C PHE A 164 -4.90 4.46 3.64
N CYS A 165 -5.07 4.72 4.93
CA CYS A 165 -6.05 5.69 5.42
C CYS A 165 -5.43 6.52 6.53
N HIS A 166 -5.12 7.77 6.20
CA HIS A 166 -4.67 8.80 7.14
C HIS A 166 -3.52 8.38 8.09
N GLY A 167 -2.41 7.90 7.52
CA GLY A 167 -1.22 7.51 8.29
C GLY A 167 -1.25 6.10 8.86
N ARG A 168 -2.20 5.27 8.42
CA ARG A 168 -2.38 3.88 8.85
C ARG A 168 -2.59 3.00 7.63
N TYR A 169 -2.08 1.77 7.71
CA TYR A 169 -2.29 0.72 6.71
C TYR A 169 -3.35 -0.26 7.22
N TYR A 170 -4.17 -0.77 6.30
CA TYR A 170 -5.23 -1.72 6.54
C TYR A 170 -5.17 -2.78 5.44
N ALA A 171 -5.50 -4.03 5.76
CA ALA A 171 -5.79 -5.02 4.73
C ALA A 171 -7.27 -4.89 4.32
N LEU A 172 -7.57 -5.05 3.03
CA LEU A 172 -8.95 -5.24 2.59
C LEU A 172 -9.47 -6.57 3.15
N GLY A 173 -10.66 -6.49 3.75
CA GLY A 173 -11.29 -7.61 4.46
C GLY A 173 -12.42 -8.24 3.66
N ALA A 174 -13.56 -8.48 4.33
CA ALA A 174 -14.68 -9.21 3.75
C ALA A 174 -15.32 -8.50 2.54
N GLU A 175 -15.63 -9.28 1.51
CA GLU A 175 -16.46 -8.84 0.38
C GLU A 175 -17.85 -8.39 0.89
N LEU A 176 -18.26 -7.19 0.48
CA LEU A 176 -19.55 -6.60 0.83
C LEU A 176 -20.62 -6.80 -0.25
N GLY A 177 -20.19 -7.07 -1.49
CA GLY A 177 -21.05 -7.36 -2.64
C GLY A 177 -20.34 -7.16 -3.96
N MET A 178 -20.98 -7.65 -5.03
CA MET A 178 -20.52 -7.55 -6.42
C MET A 178 -21.18 -6.39 -7.16
N PHE A 179 -20.59 -5.93 -8.27
CA PHE A 179 -21.23 -4.91 -9.11
C PHE A 179 -22.68 -5.28 -9.49
N GLY A 180 -23.60 -4.30 -9.41
CA GLY A 180 -25.02 -4.49 -9.73
C GLY A 180 -25.86 -5.21 -8.66
N PHE A 181 -25.30 -5.57 -7.50
CA PHE A 181 -26.06 -6.25 -6.43
C PHE A 181 -27.25 -5.45 -5.88
N SER A 182 -27.26 -4.13 -6.04
CA SER A 182 -28.35 -3.23 -5.64
C SER A 182 -29.61 -3.37 -6.52
N VAL A 183 -29.47 -3.79 -7.78
CA VAL A 183 -30.55 -3.89 -8.78
C VAL A 183 -30.88 -5.32 -9.17
N ILE A 184 -30.14 -6.31 -8.63
CA ILE A 184 -30.40 -7.72 -8.87
C ILE A 184 -31.80 -8.13 -8.37
N LYS A 185 -32.53 -8.88 -9.21
CA LYS A 185 -33.85 -9.45 -8.86
C LYS A 185 -33.76 -10.30 -7.58
N LYS A 186 -34.75 -10.19 -6.68
CA LYS A 186 -34.78 -10.88 -5.37
C LYS A 186 -34.51 -12.39 -5.45
N LYS A 187 -35.05 -13.08 -6.45
CA LYS A 187 -34.84 -14.53 -6.67
C LYS A 187 -33.36 -14.85 -6.90
N THR A 188 -32.72 -14.11 -7.81
CA THR A 188 -31.29 -14.25 -8.13
C THR A 188 -30.41 -13.88 -6.93
N ARG A 189 -30.78 -12.85 -6.17
CA ARG A 189 -30.08 -12.47 -4.93
C ARG A 189 -30.08 -13.60 -3.90
N LYS A 190 -31.24 -14.21 -3.62
CA LYS A 190 -31.36 -15.32 -2.66
C LYS A 190 -30.49 -16.52 -3.07
N ARG A 191 -30.52 -16.90 -4.36
CA ARG A 191 -29.69 -18.00 -4.89
C ARG A 191 -28.20 -17.73 -4.70
N ARG A 192 -27.72 -16.55 -5.09
CA ARG A 192 -26.31 -16.17 -4.96
C ARG A 192 -25.84 -16.06 -3.51
N ILE A 193 -26.67 -15.52 -2.61
CA ILE A 193 -26.34 -15.48 -1.17
C ILE A 193 -26.20 -16.90 -0.61
N ALA A 194 -27.04 -17.85 -1.04
CA ALA A 194 -26.92 -19.25 -0.64
C ALA A 194 -25.62 -19.88 -1.18
N GLU A 195 -25.29 -19.65 -2.45
CA GLU A 195 -24.03 -20.10 -3.07
C GLU A 195 -22.79 -19.57 -2.32
N ILE A 196 -22.77 -18.27 -1.99
CA ILE A 196 -21.66 -17.64 -1.23
C ILE A 196 -21.55 -18.24 0.18
N LYS A 197 -22.68 -18.46 0.87
CA LYS A 197 -22.67 -19.09 2.20
C LYS A 197 -22.12 -20.50 2.16
N GLU A 198 -22.49 -21.28 1.15
CA GLU A 198 -22.00 -22.65 1.00
C GLU A 198 -20.50 -22.67 0.68
N LYS A 199 -20.03 -21.79 -0.23
CA LYS A 199 -18.59 -21.63 -0.50
C LYS A 199 -17.79 -21.31 0.76
N ARG A 200 -18.23 -20.32 1.55
CA ARG A 200 -17.57 -19.95 2.83
C ARG A 200 -17.57 -21.09 3.85
N LYS A 201 -18.63 -21.90 3.88
CA LYS A 201 -18.71 -23.09 4.73
C LYS A 201 -17.70 -24.15 4.28
N GLN A 202 -17.61 -24.43 2.99
CA GLN A 202 -16.63 -25.37 2.45
C GLN A 202 -15.19 -24.90 2.64
N GLU A 203 -14.91 -23.61 2.48
CA GLU A 203 -13.57 -23.06 2.77
C GLU A 203 -13.18 -23.21 4.24
N ARG A 204 -14.13 -23.02 5.17
CA ARG A 204 -13.89 -23.27 6.60
C ARG A 204 -13.55 -24.73 6.86
N ILE A 205 -14.36 -25.65 6.34
CA ILE A 205 -14.14 -27.10 6.47
C ILE A 205 -12.77 -27.48 5.90
N ARG A 206 -12.43 -26.98 4.70
CA ARG A 206 -11.14 -27.24 4.06
C ARG A 206 -9.97 -26.70 4.89
N LYS A 207 -10.09 -25.50 5.47
CA LYS A 207 -9.06 -24.91 6.35
C LYS A 207 -8.90 -25.71 7.65
N GLU A 208 -9.98 -26.22 8.21
CA GLU A 208 -9.97 -27.07 9.41
C GLU A 208 -9.28 -28.41 9.11
N GLN A 209 -9.62 -29.06 7.99
CA GLN A 209 -8.97 -30.30 7.54
C GLN A 209 -7.46 -30.13 7.29
N ILE A 210 -7.05 -29.04 6.62
CA ILE A 210 -5.63 -28.73 6.40
C ILE A 210 -4.88 -28.44 7.71
N LEU A 211 -5.56 -27.94 8.75
CA LEU A 211 -4.95 -27.75 10.06
C LEU A 211 -4.75 -29.07 10.81
N GLU A 212 -5.69 -30.00 10.66
CA GLU A 212 -5.64 -31.35 11.27
C GLU A 212 -4.59 -32.26 10.61
N GLU A 213 -4.29 -32.05 9.33
CA GLU A 213 -3.33 -32.87 8.56
C GLU A 213 -1.85 -32.43 8.68
N ARG A 214 -1.52 -31.34 9.40
CA ARG A 214 -0.10 -30.92 9.55
C ARG A 214 0.68 -31.88 10.46
N PRO A 215 1.78 -32.49 10.00
CA PRO A 215 2.62 -33.33 10.85
C PRO A 215 3.28 -32.49 11.96
N VAL A 216 3.14 -32.96 13.19
CA VAL A 216 3.76 -32.34 14.38
C VAL A 216 5.27 -32.64 14.36
N GLU A 217 6.08 -31.78 13.75
CA GLU A 217 7.53 -31.80 13.97
C GLU A 217 7.83 -31.37 15.42
N ARG A 218 7.95 -32.36 16.31
CA ARG A 218 8.44 -32.16 17.67
C ARG A 218 9.95 -31.91 17.63
N LYS A 219 10.39 -30.65 17.59
CA LYS A 219 11.74 -30.29 18.04
C LYS A 219 11.85 -30.49 19.56
N LYS A 220 12.45 -31.60 19.98
CA LYS A 220 13.06 -31.72 21.31
C LYS A 220 14.34 -30.86 21.29
N SER A 221 14.31 -29.69 21.93
CA SER A 221 15.53 -29.08 22.46
C SER A 221 15.36 -28.92 23.97
N GLU A 222 16.12 -29.72 24.70
CA GLU A 222 16.26 -29.65 26.14
C GLU A 222 17.00 -28.36 26.55
N LYS A 223 16.65 -27.89 27.74
CA LYS A 223 17.18 -26.71 28.43
C LYS A 223 18.71 -26.75 28.59
N LYS A 224 19.36 -25.59 28.39
CA LYS A 224 20.46 -25.02 29.20
C LYS A 224 20.72 -23.60 28.68
N THR A 225 20.27 -22.55 29.35
CA THR A 225 21.01 -21.71 30.30
C THR A 225 20.01 -20.58 30.67
N GLY A 226 19.70 -20.22 31.90
CA GLY A 226 20.57 -19.77 32.97
C GLY A 226 20.35 -18.27 33.17
N PHE A 227 19.31 -17.84 33.89
CA PHE A 227 19.35 -16.55 34.60
C PHE A 227 18.39 -16.52 35.79
N SER A 228 18.98 -16.23 36.95
CA SER A 228 18.43 -16.26 38.29
C SER A 228 17.45 -15.12 38.55
N LYS A 229 16.27 -15.45 39.10
CA LYS A 229 15.40 -14.50 39.80
C LYS A 229 15.97 -14.21 41.20
N LYS A 230 16.73 -13.13 41.33
CA LYS A 230 16.92 -12.40 42.58
C LYS A 230 16.96 -10.90 42.25
N GLU A 231 16.41 -10.10 43.16
CA GLU A 231 16.26 -8.63 43.11
C GLU A 231 14.96 -8.09 42.48
N THR A 232 13.84 -8.52 43.02
CA THR A 232 12.81 -7.55 43.40
C THR A 232 13.09 -7.04 44.82
N ALA A 233 12.80 -5.75 45.05
CA ALA A 233 12.85 -5.02 46.32
C ALA A 233 14.22 -4.44 46.73
N LYS A 234 14.60 -3.31 46.11
CA LYS A 234 15.29 -2.17 46.76
C LYS A 234 15.38 -0.97 45.80
N ASN A 235 14.32 -0.15 45.76
CA ASN A 235 14.43 1.33 45.78
C ASN A 235 13.06 1.97 45.54
N ALA A 236 12.22 1.91 46.57
CA ALA A 236 11.29 2.99 46.84
C ALA A 236 12.03 4.02 47.69
N LYS A 237 12.61 5.06 47.06
CA LYS A 237 12.95 6.37 47.67
C LYS A 237 13.59 7.31 46.63
N SER A 238 12.76 7.91 45.78
CA SER A 238 12.92 9.31 45.36
C SER A 238 11.58 9.86 44.86
N LYS A 239 10.71 10.21 45.80
CA LYS A 239 9.58 11.10 45.52
C LYS A 239 10.15 12.51 45.32
N LYS A 240 10.17 13.01 44.08
CA LYS A 240 9.96 14.43 43.77
C LYS A 240 9.08 14.54 42.52
N SER A 241 7.83 14.93 42.77
CA SER A 241 6.96 15.79 41.97
C SER A 241 7.12 15.80 40.44
N PHE A 242 6.08 15.40 39.71
CA PHE A 242 5.38 16.30 38.77
C PHE A 242 4.04 15.69 38.34
N ALA A 243 2.95 16.38 38.67
CA ALA A 243 1.58 16.08 38.20
C ALA A 243 1.41 16.52 36.72
N PRO A 244 0.38 16.04 36.00
CA PRO A 244 0.31 16.17 34.55
C PRO A 244 -0.16 17.57 34.14
N LYS A 245 0.66 18.30 33.38
CA LYS A 245 0.22 19.53 32.72
C LYS A 245 -0.32 19.22 31.33
N ALA A 246 -1.64 19.24 31.23
CA ALA A 246 -2.34 19.47 29.97
C ALA A 246 -2.11 20.92 29.49
N LYS A 247 -2.01 21.05 28.16
CA LYS A 247 -2.23 22.22 27.27
C LYS A 247 -1.00 22.81 26.57
N LYS A 248 -1.21 22.90 25.24
CA LYS A 248 -0.66 23.82 24.23
C LYS A 248 0.72 23.48 23.67
N GLU A 249 0.72 22.88 22.48
CA GLU A 249 1.61 23.29 21.39
C GLU A 249 0.95 22.99 20.04
N ALA A 250 0.01 23.87 19.69
CA ALA A 250 -0.34 24.15 18.31
C ALA A 250 0.13 25.58 18.05
N LYS A 251 1.31 25.73 17.45
CA LYS A 251 1.80 26.91 16.69
C LYS A 251 3.30 26.78 16.44
N ALA A 252 3.67 26.28 15.26
CA ALA A 252 4.95 26.57 14.65
C ALA A 252 4.81 26.37 13.12
N GLN A 253 4.17 27.34 12.47
CA GLN A 253 4.35 27.69 11.06
C GLN A 253 3.59 28.99 10.84
N GLY A 254 4.27 30.09 11.15
CA GLY A 254 3.73 31.43 11.08
C GLY A 254 4.85 32.42 11.36
N GLY A 255 5.57 32.80 10.31
CA GLY A 255 6.61 33.82 10.43
C GLY A 255 7.48 33.90 9.20
N TYR A 256 6.94 34.46 8.11
CA TYR A 256 7.66 35.33 7.19
C TYR A 256 6.61 36.00 6.30
N PHE A 257 6.30 37.27 6.56
CA PHE A 257 6.14 38.33 5.57
C PHE A 257 5.73 39.62 6.29
N LYS A 258 6.71 40.52 6.45
CA LYS A 258 6.49 41.91 6.84
C LYS A 258 5.73 42.60 5.70
N LYS A 259 4.63 43.27 6.05
CA LYS A 259 3.91 44.22 5.19
C LYS A 259 4.85 45.37 4.78
N LYS A 260 5.01 45.62 3.48
CA LYS A 260 5.15 47.00 2.98
C LYS A 260 3.77 47.46 2.54
N LYS A 261 3.24 48.45 3.25
CA LYS A 261 2.19 49.33 2.76
C LYS A 261 2.82 50.26 1.74
N THR A 262 2.17 50.44 0.59
CA THR A 262 2.09 51.75 -0.07
C THR A 262 0.73 51.83 -0.76
N SER A 263 -0.02 52.84 -0.33
CA SER A 263 -1.21 53.39 -0.94
C SER A 263 -0.82 54.38 -2.05
N ALA A 264 -1.41 54.23 -3.22
CA ALA A 264 -1.89 55.27 -4.15
C ALA A 264 -2.37 54.55 -5.41
#